data_AF-A0A963U2R2-F1
#
_entry.id   AF-A0A963U2R2-F1
#
_cell.length_a   1.000
_cell.length_b   1.000
_cell.length_c   1.000
_cell.angle_alpha   90.00
_cell.angle_beta   90.00
_cell.angle_gamma   90.00
#
_symmetry.space_group_name_H-M   'P 1'
#
loop_
_entity.id
_entity.type
_entity.pdbx_description
1 polymer ?
#
loop_
_entity_poly.entity_id
_entity_poly.type
_entity_poly.pdbx_seq_one_letter_code
_entity_poly.pdbx_strand_id
1 'polypeptide(L)'
;MAGKLAAMINPPLGVIFILVLSLCALSWVRTPPAPDRPRASYFRELLPLGRERFPPLPAAPDSLISANGWLAINNKGLAIIKKSEGLRLDAYFLAGQWLIGYGHAGTAEQGMSITKDEAERLLIDDVKQSEDAVRSLVSVPLNENEFSALVSLAYNTGRRGFAETQVLRRLNAGDRKGAADEFRHIIWASVRGERVVLDALKRRRAAERALFLTPPLRA
;
A
#
# COMPACT_ATOMS: atom_id res chain seq x y z
N MET A 1 53.25 7.38 -12.80
CA MET A 1 52.36 7.41 -13.98
C MET A 1 51.00 6.90 -13.50
N ALA A 2 50.06 7.72 -13.03
CA ALA A 2 49.35 8.84 -13.67
C ALA A 2 48.46 8.40 -14.85
N GLY A 3 47.14 8.45 -14.62
CA GLY A 3 46.07 8.52 -15.63
C GLY A 3 45.46 7.18 -16.05
N LYS A 4 44.15 7.03 -16.31
CA LYS A 4 43.02 7.98 -16.38
C LYS A 4 41.70 7.17 -16.40
N LEU A 5 40.67 7.76 -15.78
CA LEU A 5 39.22 7.73 -16.09
C LEU A 5 38.49 6.39 -16.35
N ALA A 6 37.42 6.15 -15.58
CA ALA A 6 36.06 6.41 -16.08
C ALA A 6 35.04 6.45 -14.93
N ALA A 7 34.15 7.44 -15.00
CA ALA A 7 33.07 7.68 -14.07
C ALA A 7 32.06 6.52 -14.06
N MET A 8 31.78 5.95 -12.89
CA MET A 8 30.57 5.13 -12.71
C MET A 8 29.42 6.04 -12.28
N ILE A 9 28.63 6.32 -13.31
CA ILE A 9 27.34 6.99 -13.33
C ILE A 9 26.45 6.42 -12.22
N ASN A 10 25.99 7.31 -11.34
CA ASN A 10 24.92 7.09 -10.38
C ASN A 10 23.64 6.82 -11.20
N PRO A 11 23.02 5.62 -11.18
CA PRO A 11 21.84 5.39 -11.98
C PRO A 11 20.63 6.15 -11.38
N PRO A 12 19.73 6.68 -12.21
CA PRO A 12 18.57 7.43 -11.74
C PRO A 12 17.64 6.54 -10.90
N LEU A 13 16.98 7.17 -9.93
CA LEU A 13 16.21 6.63 -8.80
C LEU A 13 14.96 5.76 -9.13
N GLY A 14 14.94 5.07 -10.27
CA GLY A 14 13.84 4.23 -10.77
C GLY A 14 13.96 2.72 -10.52
N VAL A 15 14.94 2.25 -9.75
CA VAL A 15 15.34 0.81 -9.75
C VAL A 15 14.94 0.02 -8.49
N ILE A 16 14.31 0.62 -7.47
CA ILE A 16 13.81 -0.13 -6.29
C ILE A 16 12.34 -0.58 -6.47
N PHE A 17 12.00 -1.01 -7.69
CA PHE A 17 10.88 -1.90 -7.99
C PHE A 17 11.37 -3.24 -8.58
N ILE A 18 12.71 -3.40 -8.70
CA ILE A 18 13.43 -4.51 -9.34
C ILE A 18 14.17 -5.36 -8.28
N LEU A 19 13.52 -5.64 -7.15
CA LEU A 19 13.96 -6.71 -6.22
C LEU A 19 12.93 -7.86 -6.12
N VAL A 20 12.04 -7.96 -7.10
CA VAL A 20 11.21 -9.16 -7.38
C VAL A 20 11.41 -9.66 -8.82
N LEU A 21 12.34 -9.08 -9.59
CA LEU A 21 12.70 -9.56 -10.93
C LEU A 21 13.88 -10.54 -10.88
N SER A 22 13.61 -11.76 -10.46
CA SER A 22 14.26 -12.96 -11.00
C SER A 22 13.55 -14.20 -10.47
N LEU A 23 13.01 -15.00 -11.39
CA LEU A 23 12.30 -16.29 -11.22
C LEU A 23 10.77 -16.20 -11.08
N CYS A 24 10.10 -15.95 -12.21
CA CYS A 24 8.90 -16.70 -12.63
C CYS A 24 8.82 -16.64 -14.17
N ALA A 25 9.90 -17.03 -14.85
CA ALA A 25 9.78 -17.55 -16.21
C ALA A 25 9.73 -19.07 -16.07
N LEU A 26 8.91 -19.71 -16.92
CA LEU A 26 8.52 -21.11 -16.90
C LEU A 26 7.45 -21.45 -15.84
N SER A 27 6.18 -21.29 -16.21
CA SER A 27 5.34 -22.42 -16.69
C SER A 27 3.85 -22.03 -16.67
N TRP A 28 3.13 -22.43 -17.73
CA TRP A 28 1.66 -22.53 -17.88
C TRP A 28 0.87 -21.31 -18.41
N VAL A 29 0.38 -21.50 -19.63
CA VAL A 29 -0.86 -20.92 -20.18
C VAL A 29 -1.99 -21.17 -19.18
N ARG A 30 -2.64 -20.10 -18.71
CA ARG A 30 -3.96 -20.16 -18.05
C ARG A 30 -4.83 -19.03 -18.60
N THR A 31 -6.09 -19.39 -18.81
CA THR A 31 -7.19 -18.57 -19.34
C THR A 31 -7.31 -17.21 -18.63
N PRO A 32 -7.83 -16.17 -19.32
CA PRO A 32 -8.04 -14.86 -18.73
C PRO A 32 -9.02 -14.96 -17.53
N PRO A 33 -8.73 -14.29 -16.40
CA PRO A 33 -9.60 -14.32 -15.23
C PRO A 33 -10.91 -13.51 -15.46
N ALA A 34 -11.99 -13.95 -14.81
CA ALA A 34 -13.31 -13.32 -14.84
C ALA A 34 -13.31 -11.87 -14.29
N PRO A 35 -14.20 -10.98 -14.78
CA PRO A 35 -14.13 -9.53 -14.61
C PRO A 35 -14.34 -8.98 -13.18
N ASP A 36 -14.82 -9.79 -12.23
CA ASP A 36 -15.21 -9.33 -10.89
C ASP A 36 -14.32 -9.89 -9.75
N ARG A 37 -13.02 -10.07 -9.95
CA ARG A 37 -12.16 -10.52 -8.85
C ARG A 37 -11.83 -9.36 -7.89
N PRO A 38 -12.23 -9.43 -6.60
CA PRO A 38 -11.72 -8.50 -5.60
C PRO A 38 -10.20 -8.64 -5.56
N ARG A 39 -9.50 -7.50 -5.45
CA ARG A 39 -8.04 -7.36 -5.44
C ARG A 39 -7.41 -8.55 -4.70
N ALA A 40 -6.91 -9.55 -5.44
CA ALA A 40 -6.08 -10.57 -4.86
C ALA A 40 -4.80 -9.83 -4.49
N SER A 41 -4.67 -9.47 -3.21
CA SER A 41 -3.57 -8.67 -2.69
C SER A 41 -2.28 -9.18 -3.31
N TYR A 42 -1.62 -8.34 -4.12
CA TYR A 42 -0.26 -8.56 -4.61
C TYR A 42 0.67 -8.96 -3.45
N PHE A 43 0.33 -8.55 -2.24
CA PHE A 43 1.04 -8.83 -1.01
C PHE A 43 0.54 -10.06 -0.23
N ARG A 44 -0.42 -10.83 -0.76
CA ARG A 44 -0.91 -12.06 -0.11
C ARG A 44 0.22 -13.07 0.10
N GLU A 45 1.20 -13.10 -0.80
CA GLU A 45 2.41 -13.92 -0.70
C GLU A 45 3.65 -13.11 -0.29
N LEU A 46 3.71 -11.82 -0.64
CA LEU A 46 4.86 -10.94 -0.37
C LEU A 46 4.85 -10.31 1.04
N LEU A 47 3.77 -10.34 1.81
CA LEU A 47 3.74 -9.80 3.18
C LEU A 47 3.08 -10.79 4.14
N PRO A 48 3.79 -11.79 4.69
CA PRO A 48 3.35 -12.47 5.89
C PRO A 48 3.51 -11.54 7.10
N LEU A 49 2.88 -10.37 7.11
CA LEU A 49 2.88 -9.47 8.26
C LEU A 49 2.46 -10.27 9.51
N GLY A 50 3.33 -10.29 10.52
CA GLY A 50 3.07 -10.94 11.80
C GLY A 50 2.98 -12.47 11.71
N ARG A 51 4.04 -13.17 12.12
CA ARG A 51 3.91 -14.59 12.51
C ARG A 51 3.13 -14.75 13.82
N GLU A 52 2.81 -13.66 14.51
CA GLU A 52 1.88 -13.64 15.62
C GLU A 52 0.46 -13.52 15.06
N ARG A 53 -0.21 -14.68 14.94
CA ARG A 53 -1.64 -14.76 14.65
C ARG A 53 -2.40 -14.22 15.86
N PHE A 54 -2.52 -12.91 15.96
CA PHE A 54 -3.47 -12.32 16.89
C PHE A 54 -4.89 -12.54 16.35
N PRO A 55 -5.89 -12.79 17.22
CA PRO A 55 -7.27 -12.94 16.78
C PRO A 55 -7.71 -11.68 16.00
N PRO A 56 -8.52 -11.84 14.93
CA PRO A 56 -9.06 -10.69 14.21
C PRO A 56 -9.78 -9.78 15.19
N LEU A 57 -9.51 -8.48 15.10
CA LEU A 57 -10.22 -7.51 15.94
C LEU A 57 -11.72 -7.57 15.60
N PRO A 58 -12.60 -7.43 16.61
CA PRO A 58 -14.03 -7.29 16.35
C PRO A 58 -14.27 -6.06 15.46
N ALA A 59 -15.38 -6.09 14.71
CA ALA A 59 -15.80 -4.92 13.95
C ALA A 59 -15.96 -3.72 14.90
N ALA A 60 -15.67 -2.51 14.40
CA ALA A 60 -15.95 -1.30 15.16
C ALA A 60 -17.46 -1.22 15.49
N PRO A 61 -17.86 -0.80 16.69
CA PRO A 61 -19.28 -0.64 17.02
C PRO A 61 -19.93 0.43 16.14
N ASP A 62 -21.22 0.28 15.83
CA ASP A 62 -21.96 1.11 14.87
C ASP A 62 -21.89 2.62 15.15
N SER A 63 -21.79 3.02 16.43
CA SER A 63 -21.66 4.42 16.83
C SER A 63 -20.38 5.09 16.34
N LEU A 64 -19.31 4.33 16.08
CA LEU A 64 -18.01 4.83 15.60
C LEU A 64 -17.86 4.80 14.08
N ILE A 65 -18.69 4.01 13.37
CA ILE A 65 -18.87 4.13 11.92
C ILE A 65 -19.35 5.56 11.57
N SER A 66 -20.13 6.19 12.46
CA SER A 66 -20.60 7.56 12.28
C SER A 66 -19.51 8.63 12.45
N ALA A 67 -18.55 8.44 13.38
CA ALA A 67 -17.53 9.44 13.70
C ALA A 67 -16.46 9.58 12.61
N ASN A 68 -16.10 8.47 11.96
CA ASN A 68 -15.12 8.43 10.87
C ASN A 68 -15.77 8.38 9.48
N GLY A 69 -17.10 8.25 9.39
CA GLY A 69 -17.81 7.98 8.14
C GLY A 69 -17.70 9.08 7.07
N TRP A 70 -17.51 10.33 7.50
CA TRP A 70 -17.36 11.48 6.61
C TRP A 70 -15.91 11.73 6.15
N LEU A 71 -14.93 11.04 6.75
CA LEU A 71 -13.53 11.21 6.40
C LEU A 71 -13.25 10.56 5.03
N ALA A 72 -12.49 11.26 4.20
CA ALA A 72 -11.95 10.78 2.95
C ALA A 72 -10.44 11.04 2.91
N ILE A 73 -9.72 10.31 2.06
CA ILE A 73 -8.30 10.54 1.88
C ILE A 73 -8.05 11.98 1.41
N ASN A 74 -7.08 12.65 2.02
CA ASN A 74 -6.65 13.99 1.61
C ASN A 74 -5.53 13.93 0.56
N ASN A 75 -5.20 15.10 0.00
CA ASN A 75 -4.18 15.22 -1.05
C ASN A 75 -2.79 14.73 -0.60
N LYS A 76 -2.45 14.83 0.70
CA LYS A 76 -1.17 14.33 1.22
C LYS A 76 -1.14 12.81 1.23
N GLY A 77 -2.23 12.16 1.63
CA GLY A 77 -2.38 10.70 1.57
C GLY A 77 -2.30 10.17 0.14
N LEU A 78 -3.03 10.79 -0.79
CA LEU A 78 -2.96 10.45 -2.21
C LEU A 78 -1.55 10.63 -2.79
N ALA A 79 -0.85 11.70 -2.42
CA ALA A 79 0.52 11.92 -2.86
C ALA A 79 1.48 10.83 -2.37
N ILE A 80 1.31 10.32 -1.16
CA ILE A 80 2.09 9.18 -0.65
C ILE A 80 1.85 7.93 -1.51
N ILE A 81 0.59 7.62 -1.83
CA ILE A 81 0.25 6.45 -2.67
C ILE A 81 0.84 6.63 -4.08
N LYS A 82 0.55 7.75 -4.75
CA LYS A 82 1.05 8.03 -6.11
C LYS A 82 2.59 7.92 -6.19
N LYS A 83 3.30 8.47 -5.20
CA LYS A 83 4.77 8.40 -5.14
C LYS A 83 5.28 6.99 -4.87
N SER A 84 4.56 6.19 -4.09
CA SER A 84 5.00 4.85 -3.68
C SER A 84 4.74 3.80 -4.76
N GLU A 85 3.60 3.87 -5.44
CA GLU A 85 3.22 2.94 -6.51
C GLU A 85 3.91 3.27 -7.84
N GLY A 86 4.05 4.56 -8.14
CA GLY A 86 4.50 5.03 -9.44
C GLY A 86 3.40 4.91 -10.50
N LEU A 87 3.48 5.74 -11.54
CA LEU A 87 2.53 5.74 -12.65
C LEU A 87 3.04 4.86 -13.80
N ARG A 88 2.21 3.94 -14.28
CA ARG A 88 2.44 3.20 -15.53
C ARG A 88 1.24 3.31 -16.44
N LEU A 89 1.42 3.97 -17.59
CA LEU A 89 0.33 4.20 -18.55
C LEU A 89 0.02 2.97 -19.40
N ASP A 90 0.98 2.08 -19.57
CA ASP A 90 0.82 0.82 -20.28
C ASP A 90 0.68 -0.33 -19.27
N ALA A 91 -0.21 -1.28 -19.60
CA ALA A 91 -0.41 -2.47 -18.79
C ALA A 91 0.87 -3.30 -18.70
N TYR A 92 1.17 -3.79 -17.50
CA TYR A 92 2.34 -4.62 -17.21
C TYR A 92 1.94 -5.85 -16.41
N PHE A 93 2.62 -6.97 -16.67
CA PHE A 93 2.34 -8.23 -16.00
C PHE A 93 3.23 -8.41 -14.78
N LEU A 94 2.63 -8.66 -13.62
CA LEU A 94 3.36 -8.86 -12.37
C LEU A 94 2.61 -9.85 -11.47
N ALA A 95 3.33 -10.85 -10.96
CA ALA A 95 2.79 -11.87 -10.04
C ALA A 95 1.46 -12.50 -10.49
N GLY A 96 1.36 -12.84 -11.78
CA GLY A 96 0.21 -13.59 -12.32
C GLY A 96 -1.00 -12.74 -12.72
N GLN A 97 -0.92 -11.41 -12.67
CA GLN A 97 -2.00 -10.51 -13.09
C GLN A 97 -1.46 -9.32 -13.90
N TRP A 98 -2.34 -8.76 -14.74
CA TRP A 98 -2.09 -7.48 -15.40
C TRP A 98 -2.38 -6.33 -14.44
N LEU A 99 -1.55 -5.30 -14.50
CA LEU A 99 -1.66 -4.09 -13.70
C LEU A 99 -1.50 -2.87 -14.60
N ILE A 100 -2.15 -1.75 -14.26
CA ILE A 100 -2.04 -0.48 -14.99
C ILE A 100 -2.19 0.70 -14.02
N GLY A 101 -1.81 1.91 -14.44
CA GLY A 101 -1.92 3.13 -13.65
C GLY A 101 -1.05 3.08 -12.39
N TYR A 102 -1.68 3.23 -11.23
CA TYR A 102 -1.05 3.16 -9.91
C TYR A 102 -1.22 1.77 -9.26
N GLY A 103 -1.09 0.70 -10.06
CA GLY A 103 -1.27 -0.68 -9.61
C GLY A 103 -2.72 -1.14 -9.57
N HIS A 104 -3.56 -0.60 -10.46
CA HIS A 104 -4.94 -1.03 -10.69
C HIS A 104 -4.95 -2.40 -11.38
N ALA A 105 -5.77 -3.32 -10.88
CA ALA A 105 -5.87 -4.69 -11.40
C ALA A 105 -7.25 -5.04 -11.97
N GLY A 106 -8.30 -4.31 -11.58
CA GLY A 106 -9.69 -4.72 -11.81
C GLY A 106 -10.05 -4.88 -13.29
N THR A 107 -9.67 -3.89 -14.11
CA THR A 107 -9.94 -3.89 -15.56
C THR A 107 -8.65 -3.95 -16.39
N ALA A 108 -7.51 -4.26 -15.76
CA ALA A 108 -6.23 -4.25 -16.44
C ALA A 108 -6.07 -5.50 -17.30
N GLU A 109 -5.76 -5.32 -18.58
CA GLU A 109 -5.60 -6.40 -19.55
C GLU A 109 -4.37 -6.18 -20.44
N GLN A 110 -3.95 -7.25 -21.13
CA GLN A 110 -2.80 -7.19 -22.03
C GLN A 110 -3.02 -6.16 -23.14
N GLY A 111 -2.04 -5.28 -23.34
CA GLY A 111 -2.07 -4.29 -24.41
C GLY A 111 -2.94 -3.06 -24.13
N MET A 112 -3.55 -2.97 -22.94
CA MET A 112 -4.26 -1.76 -22.51
C MET A 112 -3.26 -0.62 -22.25
N SER A 113 -3.62 0.58 -22.71
CA SER A 113 -2.94 1.83 -22.36
C SER A 113 -3.97 2.87 -21.92
N ILE A 114 -3.61 3.73 -20.97
CA ILE A 114 -4.47 4.77 -20.42
C ILE A 114 -3.75 6.11 -20.35
N THR A 115 -4.53 7.18 -20.26
CA THR A 115 -4.04 8.52 -19.94
C THR A 115 -3.75 8.66 -18.44
N LYS A 116 -3.02 9.72 -18.08
CA LYS A 116 -2.80 10.06 -16.67
C LYS A 116 -4.12 10.30 -15.94
N ASP A 117 -5.08 11.00 -16.55
CA ASP A 117 -6.36 11.32 -15.92
C ASP A 117 -7.19 10.06 -15.66
N GLU A 118 -7.16 9.09 -16.57
CA GLU A 118 -7.77 7.78 -16.36
C GLU A 118 -7.09 7.02 -15.22
N ALA A 119 -5.75 7.03 -15.16
CA ALA A 119 -5.00 6.44 -14.05
C ALA A 119 -5.36 7.08 -12.69
N GLU A 120 -5.59 8.39 -12.67
CA GLU A 120 -6.03 9.10 -11.47
C GLU A 120 -7.47 8.70 -11.07
N ARG A 121 -8.40 8.56 -12.02
CA ARG A 121 -9.76 8.06 -11.74
C ARG A 121 -9.75 6.65 -11.19
N LEU A 122 -8.97 5.75 -11.79
CA LEU A 122 -8.81 4.37 -11.31
C LEU A 122 -8.25 4.34 -9.88
N LEU A 123 -7.25 5.18 -9.59
CA LEU A 123 -6.70 5.30 -8.24
C LEU A 123 -7.75 5.75 -7.22
N ILE A 124 -8.56 6.76 -7.55
CA ILE A 124 -9.62 7.23 -6.63
C ILE A 124 -10.63 6.11 -6.35
N ASP A 125 -10.96 5.29 -7.35
CA ASP A 125 -11.88 4.17 -7.17
C ASP A 125 -11.26 3.05 -6.30
N ASP A 126 -10.02 2.65 -6.59
CA ASP A 126 -9.28 1.64 -5.82
C ASP A 126 -9.09 2.05 -4.35
N VAL A 127 -8.94 3.35 -4.09
CA VAL A 127 -8.76 3.88 -2.72
C VAL A 127 -10.02 3.69 -1.87
N LYS A 128 -11.23 3.68 -2.45
CA LYS A 128 -12.48 3.50 -1.68
C LYS A 128 -12.47 2.22 -0.86
N GLN A 129 -11.97 1.12 -1.42
CA GLN A 129 -11.83 -0.16 -0.69
C GLN A 129 -10.92 -0.04 0.55
N SER A 130 -9.91 0.83 0.46
CA SER A 130 -8.98 1.10 1.56
C SER A 130 -9.59 2.03 2.60
N GLU A 131 -10.35 3.03 2.18
CA GLU A 131 -11.14 3.88 3.07
C GLU A 131 -12.16 3.07 3.86
N ASP A 132 -12.90 2.18 3.21
CA ASP A 132 -13.89 1.31 3.85
C ASP A 132 -13.24 0.33 4.83
N ALA A 133 -12.05 -0.18 4.52
CA ALA A 133 -11.27 -0.96 5.46
C ALA A 133 -10.92 -0.15 6.72
N VAL A 134 -10.48 1.10 6.58
CA VAL A 134 -10.16 1.96 7.71
C VAL A 134 -11.42 2.30 8.52
N ARG A 135 -12.51 2.71 7.86
CA ARG A 135 -13.78 3.05 8.52
C ARG A 135 -14.36 1.86 9.30
N SER A 136 -14.27 0.65 8.77
CA SER A 136 -14.84 -0.55 9.40
C SER A 136 -13.99 -1.15 10.53
N LEU A 137 -12.68 -0.91 10.53
CA LEU A 137 -11.75 -1.57 11.46
C LEU A 137 -11.22 -0.65 12.56
N VAL A 138 -11.20 0.66 12.36
CA VAL A 138 -10.74 1.61 13.38
C VAL A 138 -11.87 1.95 14.34
N SER A 139 -11.64 1.74 15.64
CA SER A 139 -12.63 1.90 16.71
C SER A 139 -12.40 3.15 17.58
N VAL A 140 -11.71 4.16 17.05
CA VAL A 140 -11.48 5.45 17.71
C VAL A 140 -11.68 6.60 16.71
N PRO A 141 -12.07 7.81 17.16
CA PRO A 141 -12.14 8.97 16.28
C PRO A 141 -10.78 9.31 15.67
N LEU A 142 -10.77 9.64 14.38
CA LEU A 142 -9.57 10.04 13.65
C LEU A 142 -9.70 11.47 13.17
N ASN A 143 -8.56 12.15 13.05
CA ASN A 143 -8.47 13.33 12.19
C ASN A 143 -8.18 12.93 10.73
N GLU A 144 -8.30 13.90 9.81
CA GLU A 144 -8.10 13.69 8.37
C GLU A 144 -6.70 13.15 8.01
N ASN A 145 -5.65 13.55 8.75
CA ASN A 145 -4.29 13.09 8.49
C ASN A 145 -4.05 11.67 9.00
N GLU A 146 -4.54 11.33 10.19
CA GLU A 146 -4.52 9.96 10.73
C GLU A 146 -5.25 9.02 9.77
N PHE A 147 -6.46 9.39 9.34
CA PHE A 147 -7.25 8.63 8.38
C PHE A 147 -6.48 8.42 7.07
N SER A 148 -5.98 9.50 6.47
CA SER A 148 -5.27 9.44 5.19
C SER A 148 -4.00 8.58 5.24
N ALA A 149 -3.26 8.61 6.36
CA ALA A 149 -2.09 7.76 6.56
C ALA A 149 -2.46 6.27 6.67
N LEU A 150 -3.54 5.95 7.40
CA LEU A 150 -4.04 4.59 7.53
C LEU A 150 -4.61 4.07 6.19
N VAL A 151 -5.26 4.91 5.40
CA VAL A 151 -5.73 4.55 4.04
C VAL A 151 -4.55 4.21 3.14
N SER A 152 -3.46 4.99 3.16
CA SER A 152 -2.24 4.63 2.41
C SER A 152 -1.63 3.29 2.86
N LEU A 153 -1.65 3.01 4.17
CA LEU A 153 -1.20 1.73 4.72
C LEU A 153 -2.12 0.59 4.25
N ALA A 154 -3.43 0.75 4.35
CA ALA A 154 -4.43 -0.24 3.92
C ALA A 154 -4.39 -0.48 2.40
N TYR A 155 -4.13 0.55 1.60
CA TYR A 155 -3.93 0.42 0.15
C TYR A 155 -2.74 -0.48 -0.18
N ASN A 156 -1.66 -0.39 0.62
CA ASN A 156 -0.47 -1.23 0.43
C ASN A 156 -0.68 -2.65 0.91
N THR A 157 -1.23 -2.85 2.10
CA THR A 157 -1.29 -4.17 2.74
C THR A 157 -2.55 -4.95 2.38
N GLY A 158 -3.55 -4.26 1.82
CA GLY A 158 -4.91 -4.75 1.64
C GLY A 158 -5.67 -4.84 2.96
N ARG A 159 -7.00 -4.94 2.89
CA ARG A 159 -7.89 -4.98 4.07
C ARG A 159 -7.45 -6.00 5.12
N ARG A 160 -7.12 -7.23 4.70
CA ARG A 160 -6.69 -8.30 5.62
C ARG A 160 -5.34 -7.98 6.27
N GLY A 161 -4.35 -7.57 5.47
CA GLY A 161 -3.03 -7.23 6.01
C GLY A 161 -3.10 -6.04 6.97
N PHE A 162 -3.95 -5.05 6.69
CA PHE A 162 -4.22 -3.93 7.57
C PHE A 162 -4.84 -4.36 8.91
N ALA A 163 -5.83 -5.25 8.89
CA ALA A 163 -6.50 -5.79 10.08
C ALA A 163 -5.54 -6.51 11.04
N GLU A 164 -4.42 -7.03 10.53
CA GLU A 164 -3.42 -7.76 11.29
C GLU A 164 -2.28 -6.85 11.82
N THR A 165 -2.29 -5.55 11.51
CA THR A 165 -1.19 -4.64 11.93
C THR A 165 -1.21 -4.28 13.41
N GLN A 166 -0.02 -4.14 13.99
CA GLN A 166 0.16 -3.55 15.33
C GLN A 166 -0.24 -2.07 15.38
N VAL A 167 -0.13 -1.36 14.25
CA VAL A 167 -0.63 0.02 14.10
C VAL A 167 -2.11 0.08 14.48
N LEU A 168 -2.95 -0.75 13.85
CA LEU A 168 -4.38 -0.79 14.12
C LEU A 168 -4.69 -1.20 15.56
N ARG A 169 -4.02 -2.24 16.07
CA ARG A 169 -4.24 -2.73 17.44
C ARG A 169 -3.96 -1.67 18.51
N ARG A 170 -2.80 -1.01 18.41
CA ARG A 170 -2.43 0.04 19.35
C ARG A 170 -3.36 1.25 19.25
N LEU A 171 -3.72 1.64 18.03
CA LEU A 171 -4.63 2.75 17.80
C LEU A 171 -6.00 2.50 18.42
N ASN A 172 -6.58 1.32 18.20
CA ASN A 172 -7.87 0.94 18.77
C ASN A 172 -7.82 0.80 20.31
N ALA A 173 -6.64 0.54 20.88
CA ALA A 173 -6.40 0.60 22.32
C ALA A 173 -6.16 2.04 22.86
N GLY A 174 -6.27 3.06 22.01
CA GLY A 174 -6.04 4.47 22.36
C GLY A 174 -4.58 4.91 22.36
N ASP A 175 -3.62 4.00 22.11
CA ASP A 175 -2.18 4.27 22.06
C ASP A 175 -1.76 4.82 20.68
N ARG A 176 -2.09 6.09 20.41
CA ARG A 176 -1.74 6.78 19.14
C ARG A 176 -0.23 6.87 18.93
N LYS A 177 0.54 7.15 19.99
CA LYS A 177 2.00 7.29 19.90
C LYS A 177 2.65 5.95 19.55
N GLY A 178 2.26 4.88 20.23
CA GLY A 178 2.73 3.54 19.91
C GLY A 178 2.27 3.10 18.52
N ALA A 179 1.03 3.39 18.12
CA ALA A 179 0.55 3.11 16.76
C ALA A 179 1.43 3.76 15.69
N ALA A 180 1.82 5.03 15.89
CA ALA A 180 2.71 5.74 14.98
C ALA A 180 4.10 5.08 14.90
N ASP A 181 4.62 4.56 16.00
CA ASP A 181 5.91 3.88 16.04
C ASP A 181 5.91 2.52 15.31
N GLU A 182 4.77 1.82 15.30
CA GLU A 182 4.61 0.53 14.62
C GLU A 182 4.75 0.59 13.09
N PHE A 183 4.55 1.75 12.46
CA PHE A 183 4.79 1.94 11.02
C PHE A 183 6.22 1.50 10.63
N ARG A 184 7.21 1.72 11.50
CA ARG A 184 8.64 1.41 11.23
C ARG A 184 8.92 -0.09 11.11
N HIS A 185 8.01 -0.95 11.55
CA HIS A 185 8.19 -2.40 11.54
C HIS A 185 7.57 -3.08 10.31
N ILE A 186 6.78 -2.35 9.52
CA ILE A 186 6.12 -2.82 8.28
C ILE A 186 7.00 -2.47 7.06
N ILE A 187 8.25 -2.97 7.08
CA ILE A 187 9.30 -2.56 6.12
C ILE A 187 9.92 -3.71 5.33
N TRP A 188 9.34 -4.90 5.41
CA TRP A 188 9.91 -6.11 4.84
C TRP A 188 8.89 -6.85 4.00
N ALA A 189 9.35 -7.60 3.02
CA ALA A 189 8.56 -8.52 2.20
C ALA A 189 9.14 -9.93 2.24
N SER A 190 8.32 -10.95 1.97
CA SER A 190 8.76 -12.33 1.83
C SER A 190 9.20 -12.59 0.39
N VAL A 191 10.50 -12.70 0.16
CA VAL A 191 11.07 -13.04 -1.15
C VAL A 191 11.65 -14.44 -1.04
N ARG A 192 11.08 -15.40 -1.78
CA ARG A 192 11.46 -16.83 -1.73
C ARG A 192 11.42 -17.44 -0.31
N GLY A 193 10.48 -16.98 0.52
CA GLY A 193 10.32 -17.45 1.90
C GLY A 193 11.19 -16.74 2.93
N GLU A 194 12.08 -15.84 2.50
CA GLU A 194 12.93 -15.04 3.38
C GLU A 194 12.41 -13.63 3.57
N ARG A 195 12.58 -13.07 4.77
CA ARG A 195 12.21 -11.69 5.06
C ARG A 195 13.29 -10.74 4.56
N VAL A 196 12.97 -9.97 3.52
CA VAL A 196 13.85 -8.95 2.95
C VAL A 196 13.33 -7.58 3.31
N VAL A 197 14.18 -6.77 3.95
CA VAL A 197 13.88 -5.37 4.24
C VAL A 197 13.95 -4.55 2.94
N LEU A 198 12.92 -3.75 2.66
CA LEU A 198 12.82 -2.95 1.46
C LEU A 198 12.92 -1.45 1.79
N ASP A 199 13.91 -0.76 1.23
CA ASP A 199 14.09 0.68 1.45
C ASP A 199 12.93 1.51 0.92
N ALA A 200 12.25 1.03 -0.13
CA ALA A 200 11.01 1.64 -0.62
C ALA A 200 9.92 1.64 0.46
N LEU A 201 9.76 0.52 1.19
CA LEU A 201 8.82 0.45 2.30
C LEU A 201 9.25 1.34 3.46
N LYS A 202 10.54 1.41 3.80
CA LYS A 202 11.03 2.36 4.83
C LYS A 202 10.61 3.80 4.52
N ARG A 203 10.83 4.25 3.27
CA ARG A 203 10.45 5.61 2.85
C ARG A 203 8.94 5.85 2.89
N ARG A 204 8.15 4.87 2.43
CA ARG A 204 6.67 4.93 2.49
C ARG A 204 6.18 5.03 3.93
N ARG A 205 6.64 4.12 4.80
CA ARG A 205 6.25 4.09 6.22
C ARG A 205 6.67 5.35 6.97
N ALA A 206 7.83 5.92 6.65
CA ALA A 206 8.25 7.21 7.22
C ALA A 206 7.29 8.35 6.82
N ALA A 207 6.87 8.40 5.56
CA ALA A 207 5.93 9.42 5.07
C ALA A 207 4.53 9.27 5.67
N GLU A 208 4.01 8.04 5.76
CA GLU A 208 2.71 7.76 6.38
C GLU A 208 2.74 8.07 7.87
N ARG A 209 3.80 7.66 8.58
CA ARG A 209 3.97 7.99 10.00
C ARG A 209 4.03 9.50 10.21
N ALA A 210 4.75 10.23 9.37
CA ALA A 210 4.82 11.69 9.46
C ALA A 210 3.44 12.33 9.24
N LEU A 211 2.67 11.84 8.28
CA LEU A 211 1.30 12.30 8.05
C LEU A 211 0.40 11.94 9.26
N PHE A 212 0.47 10.72 9.77
CA PHE A 212 -0.31 10.26 10.92
C PHE A 212 -0.09 11.13 12.18
N LEU A 213 1.15 11.58 12.40
CA LEU A 213 1.51 12.45 13.52
C LEU A 213 1.21 13.94 13.27
N THR A 214 0.73 14.31 12.08
CA THR A 214 0.41 15.71 11.76
C THR A 214 -0.93 16.10 12.40
N PRO A 215 -0.97 17.13 13.26
CA PRO A 215 -2.22 17.60 13.86
C PRO A 215 -3.27 18.02 12.81
N PRO A 216 -4.58 17.96 13.14
CA PRO A 216 -5.61 18.50 12.26
C PRO A 216 -5.38 20.00 12.01
N LEU A 217 -5.81 20.50 10.84
CA LEU A 217 -5.62 21.90 10.46
C LEU A 217 -6.41 22.89 11.33
N ARG A 218 -7.39 22.43 12.14
CA ARG A 218 -8.06 23.21 13.19
C ARG A 218 -8.48 22.29 14.35
N ALA A 219 -8.34 22.78 15.58
CA ALA A 219 -8.84 22.21 16.83
C ALA A 219 -10.19 22.82 17.20
#